data_AF-A0A967TKP5-F1
#
_entry.id   AF-A0A967TKP5-F1
#
_cell.length_a   1.000
_cell.length_b   1.000
_cell.length_c   1.000
_cell.angle_alpha   90.00
_cell.angle_beta   90.00
_cell.angle_gamma   90.00
#
_symmetry.space_group_name_H-M   'P 1'
#
loop_
_entity.id
_entity.type
_entity.pdbx_description
1 polymer ?
#
loop_
_entity_poly.entity_id
_entity_poly.type
_entity_poly.pdbx_seq_one_letter_code
_entity_poly.pdbx_strand_id
1 'polypeptide(L)' 'QVGDLRAPWGGYLVFPRWATGGLGVVGHVQSPILCRGRTRSGVEERVGELSLVEVKHLLETAIERRREEGFDW' A
#
# COMPACT_ATOMS: atom_id res chain seq x y z
N GLN A 1 -0.23 17.91 -3.34
CA GLN A 1 -0.65 17.43 -4.68
C GLN A 1 -2.10 17.87 -4.88
N VAL A 2 -2.38 18.70 -5.90
CA VAL A 2 -3.76 19.06 -6.28
C VAL A 2 -4.41 17.81 -6.87
N GLY A 3 -5.59 17.41 -6.36
CA GLY A 3 -6.25 16.18 -6.79
C GLY A 3 -6.67 16.26 -8.26
N ASP A 4 -6.30 15.25 -9.07
CA ASP A 4 -6.84 15.14 -10.43
C ASP A 4 -8.32 14.81 -10.35
N LEU A 5 -9.16 15.80 -10.60
CA LEU A 5 -10.62 15.68 -10.56
C LEU A 5 -11.15 14.64 -11.57
N ARG A 6 -10.35 14.26 -12.57
CA ARG A 6 -10.70 13.21 -13.54
C ARG A 6 -10.42 11.80 -13.01
N ALA A 7 -9.63 11.65 -11.95
CA ALA A 7 -9.32 10.38 -11.32
C ALA A 7 -9.13 10.55 -9.79
N PRO A 8 -10.20 10.91 -9.07
CA PRO A 8 -10.11 11.30 -7.66
C PRO A 8 -9.75 10.16 -6.71
N TRP A 9 -9.94 8.91 -7.12
CA TRP A 9 -9.63 7.73 -6.31
C TRP A 9 -8.25 7.20 -6.65
N GLY A 10 -7.43 6.94 -5.62
CA GLY A 10 -6.14 6.26 -5.74
C GLY A 10 -6.13 4.97 -4.93
N GLY A 11 -5.63 3.89 -5.52
CA GLY A 11 -5.50 2.58 -4.87
C GLY A 11 -4.07 2.31 -4.45
N TYR A 12 -3.88 1.77 -3.25
CA TYR A 12 -2.59 1.34 -2.71
C TYR A 12 -2.82 0.26 -1.65
N LEU A 13 -1.76 -0.47 -1.28
CA LEU A 13 -1.79 -1.49 -0.24
C LEU A 13 -1.13 -0.97 1.03
N VAL A 14 -1.73 -1.31 2.18
CA VAL A 14 -1.15 -1.11 3.50
C VAL A 14 -0.76 -2.47 4.07
N PHE A 15 0.44 -2.58 4.59
CA PHE A 15 0.99 -3.79 5.18
C PHE A 15 1.23 -3.58 6.68
N PRO A 16 0.30 -4.01 7.55
CA PRO A 16 0.46 -3.87 8.99
C PRO A 16 1.60 -4.73 9.54
N ARG A 17 2.41 -4.16 10.43
CA ARG A 17 3.33 -4.89 11.31
C ARG A 17 2.61 -5.18 12.61
N TRP A 18 2.49 -6.45 12.95
CA TRP A 18 1.87 -6.89 14.20
C TRP A 18 2.90 -6.95 15.33
N ALA A 19 2.45 -6.66 16.55
CA ALA A 19 3.22 -6.92 17.76
C ALA A 19 3.57 -8.41 17.84
N THR A 20 4.71 -8.74 18.47
CA THR A 20 5.00 -10.10 18.87
C THR A 20 3.86 -10.61 19.75
N GLY A 21 3.20 -11.71 19.33
CA GLY A 21 2.00 -12.24 20.00
C GLY A 21 0.65 -11.79 19.40
N GLY A 22 0.64 -10.94 18.37
CA GLY A 22 -0.56 -10.62 17.59
C GLY A 22 -1.57 -9.69 18.28
N LEU A 23 -1.23 -9.11 19.43
CA LEU A 23 -2.14 -8.31 20.26
C LEU A 23 -2.44 -6.90 19.71
N GLY A 24 -1.87 -6.53 18.56
CA GLY A 24 -2.15 -5.25 17.91
C GLY A 24 -1.17 -4.90 16.78
N VAL A 25 -1.49 -3.84 16.04
CA VAL A 25 -0.63 -3.29 14.99
C VAL A 25 0.35 -2.29 15.64
N VAL A 26 1.65 -2.52 15.49
CA VAL A 26 2.72 -1.66 16.03
C VAL A 26 3.33 -0.72 14.99
N GLY A 27 2.96 -0.90 13.72
CA GLY A 27 3.42 -0.06 12.63
C GLY A 27 2.85 -0.55 11.31
N HIS A 28 3.25 0.09 10.22
CA HIS A 28 2.93 -0.39 8.88
C HIS A 28 3.96 0.14 7.89
N VAL A 29 4.01 -0.48 6.72
CA VAL A 29 4.51 0.12 5.49
C VAL A 29 3.38 0.16 4.47
N GLN A 30 3.50 0.99 3.44
CA GLN A 30 2.49 1.09 2.39
C GLN A 30 3.15 1.14 1.01
N SER A 31 2.44 0.62 0.01
CA SER A 31 2.86 0.79 -1.38
C SER A 31 2.69 2.25 -1.83
N PRO A 32 3.33 2.64 -2.94
CA PRO A 32 2.88 3.81 -3.70
C PRO A 32 1.44 3.66 -4.18
N ILE A 33 0.88 4.74 -4.73
CA ILE A 33 -0.36 4.67 -5.49
C ILE A 33 -0.14 3.78 -6.72
N LEU A 34 -0.84 2.65 -6.78
CA LEU A 34 -0.75 1.64 -7.83
C LEU A 34 -1.62 2.00 -9.03
N CYS A 35 -2.79 2.57 -8.79
CA CYS A 35 -3.69 3.03 -9.85
C CYS A 35 -4.55 4.21 -9.38
N ARG A 36 -5.08 4.98 -10.35
CA ARG A 36 -6.10 6.01 -10.10
C ARG A 36 -7.34 5.77 -10.94
N GLY A 37 -8.49 6.21 -10.48
CA GLY A 37 -9.77 5.98 -11.17
C GLY A 37 -10.87 6.96 -10.81
N ARG A 38 -11.94 6.91 -11.61
CA ARG A 38 -13.14 7.75 -11.45
C ARG A 38 -14.05 7.28 -10.32
N THR A 39 -14.06 5.98 -10.04
CA THR A 39 -14.90 5.37 -9.02
C THR A 39 -14.03 4.58 -8.05
N ARG A 40 -14.50 4.50 -6.80
CA ARG A 40 -13.85 3.68 -5.77
C ARG A 40 -13.81 2.20 -6.15
N SER A 41 -14.96 1.65 -6.53
CA SER A 41 -15.08 0.23 -6.88
C SER A 41 -14.18 -0.19 -8.04
N GLY A 42 -14.03 0.64 -9.09
CA GLY A 42 -13.12 0.32 -10.20
C GLY A 42 -11.63 0.46 -9.83
N VAL A 43 -11.30 1.20 -8.78
CA VAL A 43 -9.94 1.18 -8.21
C VAL A 43 -9.75 -0.09 -7.36
N GLU A 44 -10.73 -0.44 -6.53
CA GLU A 44 -10.70 -1.66 -5.71
C GLU A 44 -10.60 -2.93 -6.55
N GLU A 45 -11.37 -3.04 -7.64
CA GLU A 45 -11.29 -4.15 -8.59
C GLU A 45 -9.88 -4.32 -9.16
N ARG A 46 -9.29 -3.23 -9.69
CA ARG A 46 -7.92 -3.27 -10.25
C ARG A 46 -6.83 -3.54 -9.21
N VAL A 47 -7.01 -3.08 -7.97
CA VAL A 47 -6.09 -3.46 -6.88
C VAL A 47 -6.28 -4.94 -6.51
N GLY A 48 -7.51 -5.44 -6.57
CA GLY A 48 -7.86 -6.84 -6.31
C GLY A 48 -7.37 -7.83 -7.37
N GLU A 49 -7.03 -7.35 -8.58
CA GLU A 49 -6.43 -8.16 -9.66
C GLU A 49 -4.95 -8.51 -9.43
N LEU A 50 -4.29 -7.88 -8.45
CA LEU A 50 -2.89 -8.16 -8.14
C LEU A 50 -2.70 -9.62 -7.70
N SER A 51 -1.73 -10.29 -8.30
CA SER A 51 -1.29 -11.60 -7.84
C SER A 51 -0.59 -11.50 -6.48
N LEU A 52 -0.58 -12.59 -5.72
CA LEU A 52 0.15 -12.65 -4.45
C LEU A 52 1.66 -12.42 -4.63
N VAL A 53 2.21 -12.75 -5.80
CA VAL A 53 3.63 -12.49 -6.13
C VAL A 53 3.88 -10.99 -6.25
N GLU A 54 3.00 -10.26 -6.94
CA GLU A 54 3.08 -8.79 -7.03
C GLU A 54 2.91 -8.14 -5.66
N VAL A 55 1.95 -8.62 -4.85
CA VAL A 55 1.74 -8.13 -3.47
C VAL A 55 3.00 -8.33 -2.62
N LYS A 56 3.66 -9.49 -2.73
CA LYS A 56 4.92 -9.77 -2.03
C LYS A 56 6.01 -8.80 -2.44
N HIS A 57 6.19 -8.56 -3.74
CA HIS A 57 7.20 -7.62 -4.23
C HIS A 57 6.94 -6.18 -3.77
N LEU A 58 5.67 -5.77 -3.73
CA LEU A 58 5.27 -4.46 -3.20
C LEU A 58 5.61 -4.32 -1.71
N LEU A 59 5.39 -5.37 -0.91
CA LEU A 59 5.78 -5.40 0.50
C LEU A 59 7.31 -5.28 0.66
N GLU A 60 8.08 -6.08 -0.08
CA GLU A 60 9.55 -6.06 -0.03
C GLU A 60 10.10 -4.67 -0.37
N THR A 61 9.61 -4.09 -1.47
CA THR A 61 9.98 -2.72 -1.88
C THR A 61 9.61 -1.68 -0.82
N ALA A 62 8.44 -1.81 -0.17
CA ALA A 62 8.02 -0.88 0.86
C ALA A 62 8.87 -0.99 2.14
N ILE A 63 9.33 -2.20 2.50
CA ILE A 63 10.27 -2.42 3.59
C ILE A 63 11.63 -1.79 3.29
N GLU A 64 12.14 -1.96 2.06
CA GLU A 64 13.43 -1.39 1.64
C GLU A 64 13.41 0.14 1.69
N ARG A 65 12.39 0.77 1.09
CA ARG A 65 12.22 2.23 1.17
C ARG A 65 12.16 2.74 2.60
N ARG A 66 11.45 2.03 3.48
CA ARG A 66 11.35 2.42 4.89
C ARG A 66 12.71 2.40 5.60
N ARG A 67 13.58 1.45 5.26
CA ARG A 67 14.95 1.39 5.77
C ARG A 67 15.79 2.56 5.28
N GLU A 68 15.66 2.94 4.00
CA GLU A 68 16.35 4.10 3.41
C GLU A 68 15.92 5.42 4.04
N GLU A 69 14.66 5.54 4.46
CA GLU A 69 14.12 6.70 5.19
C GLU A 69 14.67 6.82 6.63
N GLY A 70 15.54 5.90 7.08
CA GLY A 70 16.19 5.97 8.38
C GLY A 70 15.27 5.69 9.56
N PHE A 71 14.07 5.15 9.30
CA PHE A 71 13.17 4.73 10.35
C PHE A 71 13.43 3.27 10.70
N ASP A 72 14.13 3.07 11.80
CA ASP A 72 14.29 1.76 12.41
C ASP A 72 13.07 1.45 13.30
N TRP A 73 12.56 0.21 13.20
CA TRP A 73 11.35 -0.27 13.88
C TRP A 73 11.63 -1.54 14.67
#